data_AF-A0A7J3SNF8-F1
#
_entry.id   AF-A0A7J3SNF8-F1
#
_cell.length_a   1.000
_cell.length_b   1.000
_cell.length_c   1.000
_cell.angle_alpha   90.00
_cell.angle_beta   90.00
_cell.angle_gamma   90.00
#
_symmetry.space_group_name_H-M   'P 1'
#
loop_
_entity.id
_entity.type
_entity.pdbx_description
1 polymer ?
#
loop_
_entity_poly.entity_id
_entity_poly.type
_entity_poly.pdbx_seq_one_letter_code
_entity_poly.pdbx_strand_id
1 'polypeptide(L)'
;MKKIYLALAVFSAVAIVIGSTVLSVSYEPLDEVAERMNLTGESLLGSPFPEYTIPGFPGWAGGIISGLVGGITVFAIIRLLMKVGEDGGN
;
A
#
# COMPACT_ATOMS: atom_id res chain seq x y z
N MET A 1 -9.41 -15.44 19.87
CA MET A 1 -8.17 -14.72 19.54
C MET A 1 -7.60 -15.14 18.18
N LYS A 2 -7.00 -16.33 17.99
CA LYS A 2 -6.38 -16.73 16.69
C LYS A 2 -7.28 -16.61 15.46
N LYS A 3 -8.57 -16.94 15.57
CA LYS A 3 -9.55 -16.84 14.46
C LYS A 3 -9.78 -15.38 14.01
N ILE A 4 -9.73 -14.43 14.94
CA ILE A 4 -9.88 -12.99 14.65
C ILE A 4 -8.67 -12.47 13.88
N TYR A 5 -7.45 -12.84 14.28
CA TYR A 5 -6.24 -12.42 13.54
C TYR A 5 -6.20 -13.00 12.13
N LEU A 6 -6.66 -14.25 11.95
CA LEU A 6 -6.80 -14.84 10.63
C LEU A 6 -7.85 -14.09 9.80
N ALA A 7 -9.01 -13.78 10.37
CA ALA A 7 -10.06 -13.01 9.70
C ALA A 7 -9.57 -11.61 9.29
N LEU A 8 -8.83 -10.93 10.16
CA LEU A 8 -8.23 -9.63 9.86
C LEU A 8 -7.19 -9.72 8.75
N ALA A 9 -6.30 -10.71 8.78
CA ALA A 9 -5.29 -10.89 7.73
C ALA A 9 -5.94 -11.14 6.36
N VAL A 10 -6.96 -12.00 6.31
CA VAL A 10 -7.72 -12.28 5.08
C VAL A 10 -8.46 -11.03 4.60
N PHE A 11 -9.13 -10.31 5.51
CA PHE A 11 -9.84 -9.08 5.18
C PHE A 11 -8.87 -8.01 4.62
N SER A 12 -7.72 -7.81 5.25
CA SER A 12 -6.68 -6.89 4.77
C SER A 12 -6.18 -7.27 3.39
N ALA A 13 -5.91 -8.55 3.13
CA ALA A 13 -5.48 -9.01 1.81
C ALA A 13 -6.53 -8.73 0.72
N VAL A 14 -7.81 -9.01 1.02
CA VAL A 14 -8.93 -8.70 0.11
C VAL A 14 -9.05 -7.19 -0.12
N ALA A 15 -8.93 -6.38 0.93
CA ALA A 15 -8.98 -4.93 0.82
C ALA A 15 -7.83 -4.37 -0.04
N ILE A 16 -6.61 -4.91 0.08
CA ILE A 16 -5.47 -4.53 -0.77
C ILE A 16 -5.75 -4.85 -2.24
N VAL A 17 -6.25 -6.05 -2.54
CA VAL A 17 -6.54 -6.45 -3.93
C VAL A 17 -7.66 -5.60 -4.53
N ILE A 18 -8.76 -5.40 -3.80
CA ILE A 18 -9.88 -4.57 -4.27
C ILE A 18 -9.44 -3.12 -4.44
N GLY A 19 -8.72 -2.57 -3.45
CA GLY A 19 -8.19 -1.21 -3.52
C GLY A 19 -7.27 -1.00 -4.72
N SER A 20 -6.38 -1.96 -4.99
CA SER A 20 -5.42 -1.84 -6.09
C SER A 20 -6.02 -2.12 -7.48
N THR A 21 -7.19 -2.74 -7.58
CA THR A 21 -7.80 -3.09 -8.88
C THR A 21 -9.01 -2.24 -9.22
N VAL A 22 -9.86 -1.94 -8.23
CA VAL A 22 -11.13 -1.22 -8.42
C VAL A 22 -10.96 0.27 -8.08
N LEU A 23 -10.18 0.59 -7.05
CA LEU A 23 -9.96 1.96 -6.60
C LEU A 23 -8.66 2.58 -7.14
N SER A 24 -7.88 1.83 -7.93
CA SER A 24 -6.64 2.34 -8.53
C SER A 24 -6.85 3.28 -9.70
N VAL A 25 -8.08 3.35 -10.23
CA VAL A 25 -8.49 4.41 -11.15
C VAL A 25 -8.75 5.67 -10.32
N SER A 26 -7.67 6.26 -9.82
CA SER A 26 -7.73 7.58 -9.21
C SER A 26 -7.93 8.58 -10.35
N TYR A 27 -9.12 9.18 -10.39
CA TYR A 27 -9.35 10.36 -11.21
C TYR A 27 -8.51 11.48 -10.61
N GLU A 28 -7.50 11.97 -11.35
CA GLU A 28 -6.64 13.07 -10.92
C GLU A 28 -7.16 14.37 -11.54
N PRO A 29 -8.16 15.03 -10.92
CA PRO A 29 -8.81 16.20 -11.51
C PRO A 29 -7.85 17.37 -11.74
N LEU A 30 -6.78 17.45 -10.95
CA LEU A 30 -5.76 18.48 -11.11
C LEU A 30 -4.93 18.25 -12.36
N ASP A 31 -4.55 17.00 -12.63
CA ASP A 31 -3.82 16.64 -13.85
C ASP A 31 -4.68 16.85 -15.09
N GLU A 32 -5.96 16.45 -15.05
CA GLU A 32 -6.86 16.70 -16.18
C GLU A 32 -7.07 18.20 -16.45
N VAL A 33 -7.19 19.03 -15.40
CA VAL A 33 -7.29 20.48 -15.56
C VAL A 33 -5.97 21.08 -16.07
N ALA A 34 -4.83 20.59 -15.59
CA ALA A 34 -3.51 21.03 -16.04
C ALA A 34 -3.27 20.69 -17.51
N GLU A 35 -3.61 19.46 -17.94
CA GLU A 35 -3.56 19.03 -19.34
C GLU A 35 -4.46 19.88 -20.23
N ARG A 36 -5.71 20.14 -19.80
CA ARG A 36 -6.63 21.05 -20.52
C ARG A 36 -6.11 22.47 -20.64
N MET A 37 -5.29 22.91 -19.68
CA MET A 37 -4.64 24.21 -19.68
C MET A 37 -3.24 24.19 -20.33
N ASN A 38 -2.80 23.04 -20.86
CA ASN A 38 -1.47 22.86 -21.46
C ASN A 38 -0.32 23.21 -20.49
N LEU A 39 -0.53 22.96 -19.19
CA LEU A 39 0.43 23.18 -18.13
C LEU A 39 1.15 21.86 -17.83
N THR A 40 2.47 21.84 -18.02
CA THR A 40 3.31 20.72 -17.58
C THR A 40 3.79 20.97 -16.16
N GLY A 41 3.40 20.13 -15.21
CA GLY A 41 3.89 20.18 -13.84
C GLY A 41 5.29 19.57 -13.74
N GLU A 42 6.33 20.40 -13.63
CA GLU A 42 7.60 19.90 -13.08
C GLU A 42 7.45 19.77 -11.56
N SER A 43 7.70 18.57 -11.03
CA SER A 43 7.81 18.39 -9.58
C SER A 43 9.01 19.17 -9.07
N LEU A 44 8.76 20.28 -8.37
CA LEU A 44 9.79 21.11 -7.73
C LEU A 44 10.62 20.32 -6.70
N LEU A 45 10.06 19.25 -6.15
CA LEU A 45 10.71 18.28 -5.30
C LEU A 45 10.45 16.89 -5.88
N GLY A 46 11.50 16.18 -6.29
CA GLY A 46 11.37 14.77 -6.63
C GLY A 46 10.85 13.99 -5.42
N SER A 47 9.85 13.14 -5.62
CA SER A 47 9.37 12.27 -4.56
C SER A 47 10.56 11.44 -4.03
N PRO A 48 10.81 11.41 -2.71
CA PRO A 48 11.89 10.60 -2.14
C PRO A 48 11.66 9.10 -2.38
N PHE A 49 10.44 8.73 -2.73
CA PHE A 49 10.07 7.38 -3.14
C PHE A 49 9.57 7.42 -4.59
N PRO A 50 10.24 6.75 -5.54
CA PRO A 50 9.72 6.61 -6.90
C PRO A 50 8.35 5.93 -6.87
N GLU A 51 7.54 6.17 -7.90
CA GLU A 51 6.25 5.49 -8.09
C GLU A 51 6.37 4.00 -7.81
N TYR A 52 5.35 3.42 -7.14
CA TYR A 52 5.27 2.03 -6.64
C TYR A 52 5.33 0.97 -7.75
N THR A 53 6.41 1.00 -8.52
CA THR A 53 6.68 0.18 -9.69
C THR A 53 7.72 -0.85 -9.29
N ILE A 54 7.36 -2.11 -9.46
CA ILE A 54 8.29 -3.22 -9.28
C ILE A 54 8.90 -3.48 -10.65
N PRO A 55 10.25 -3.40 -10.80
CA PRO A 55 10.90 -3.64 -12.08
C PRO A 55 10.49 -5.00 -12.66
N GLY A 56 10.03 -5.01 -13.90
CA GLY A 56 9.58 -6.22 -14.59
C GLY A 56 8.12 -6.63 -14.31
N PHE A 57 7.34 -5.83 -13.58
CA PHE A 57 5.91 -6.08 -13.35
C PHE A 57 5.04 -4.94 -13.89
N PRO A 58 3.80 -5.24 -14.35
CA PRO A 58 2.84 -4.20 -14.72
C PRO A 58 2.40 -3.40 -13.48
N GLY A 59 2.11 -2.11 -13.65
CA GLY A 59 1.82 -1.17 -12.55
C GLY A 59 0.72 -1.65 -11.59
N TRP A 60 -0.34 -2.27 -12.12
CA TRP A 60 -1.42 -2.84 -11.30
C TRP A 60 -0.94 -3.99 -10.38
N ALA A 61 0.01 -4.80 -10.84
CA ALA A 61 0.60 -5.87 -10.04
C ALA A 61 1.58 -5.30 -9.01
N GLY A 62 2.31 -4.23 -9.36
CA GLY A 62 3.20 -3.51 -8.44
C GLY A 62 2.46 -2.99 -7.20
N GLY A 63 1.27 -2.41 -7.38
CA GLY A 63 0.42 -1.96 -6.27
C GLY A 63 -0.03 -3.10 -5.35
N ILE A 64 -0.47 -4.23 -5.93
CA ILE A 64 -0.90 -5.40 -5.14
C ILE A 64 0.27 -5.98 -4.35
N ILE A 65 1.41 -6.19 -5.00
CA ILE A 65 2.58 -6.81 -4.35
C ILE A 65 3.12 -5.90 -3.25
N SER A 66 3.27 -4.60 -3.51
CA SER A 66 3.74 -3.65 -2.49
C SER A 66 2.77 -3.56 -1.31
N GLY A 67 1.46 -3.54 -1.57
CA GLY A 67 0.43 -3.58 -0.53
C GLY A 67 0.49 -4.84 0.33
N LEU A 68 0.64 -6.02 -0.29
CA LEU A 68 0.77 -7.29 0.44
C LEU A 68 2.05 -7.35 1.28
N VAL A 69 3.19 -6.92 0.73
CA VAL A 69 4.47 -6.87 1.45
C VAL A 69 4.38 -5.91 2.64
N GLY A 70 3.80 -4.72 2.43
CA GLY A 70 3.55 -3.76 3.51
C GLY A 70 2.63 -4.35 4.59
N GLY A 71 1.54 -4.98 4.20
CA GLY A 71 0.61 -5.65 5.12
C GLY A 71 1.28 -6.73 5.96
N ILE A 72 2.03 -7.64 5.33
CA ILE A 72 2.79 -8.69 6.02
C ILE A 72 3.79 -8.07 7.01
N THR A 73 4.48 -7.01 6.60
CA THR A 73 5.47 -6.31 7.45
C THR A 73 4.81 -5.73 8.70
N VAL A 74 3.66 -5.07 8.56
CA VAL A 74 2.89 -4.54 9.69
C VAL A 74 2.45 -5.66 10.64
N PHE A 75 1.88 -6.75 10.12
CA PHE A 75 1.50 -7.89 10.95
C PHE A 75 2.69 -8.53 11.67
N ALA A 76 3.86 -8.60 11.02
CA ALA A 76 5.09 -9.12 11.62
C ALA A 76 5.58 -8.23 12.77
N ILE A 77 5.58 -6.91 12.58
CA ILE A 77 5.96 -5.94 13.62
C ILE A 77 5.01 -6.01 14.80
N ILE A 78 3.69 -6.02 14.57
CA ILE A 78 2.69 -6.13 15.64
C ILE A 78 2.92 -7.42 16.44
N ARG A 79 3.18 -8.54 15.75
CA ARG A 79 3.48 -9.81 16.42
C ARG A 79 4.76 -9.75 17.25
N LEU A 80 5.81 -9.10 16.74
CA LEU A 80 7.07 -8.93 17.45
C LEU A 80 6.89 -8.08 18.70
N LEU A 81 6.15 -6.97 18.59
CA LEU A 81 5.83 -6.08 19.72
C LEU A 81 4.99 -6.79 20.79
N MET A 82 3.98 -7.57 20.40
CA MET A 82 3.19 -8.36 21.35
C MET A 82 4.06 -9.38 22.08
N LYS A 83 4.97 -10.07 21.37
CA LYS A 83 5.89 -11.03 21.99
C LYS A 83 6.84 -10.36 22.99
N VAL A 84 7.41 -9.21 22.64
CA VAL A 84 8.29 -8.44 23.55
C VAL A 84 7.55 -7.99 24.80
N GLY A 85 6.27 -7.61 24.67
CA GLY A 85 5.43 -7.25 25.82
C GLY A 85 5.12 -8.43 26.74
N GLU A 86 5.01 -9.65 26.21
CA GLU A 86 4.85 -10.88 27.01
C GLU A 86 6.14 -11.27 27.76
N ASP A 87 7.31 -11.14 27.10
CA ASP A 87 8.60 -11.51 27.69
C ASP A 87 9.10 -10.50 28.76
N GLY A 88 8.69 -9.23 28.68
CA GLY A 88 9.06 -8.17 29.66
C GLY A 88 8.17 -8.09 30.91
N GLY A 89 7.15 -8.95 31.00
CA GLY A 89 6.18 -8.98 32.11
C GLY A 89 6.43 -10.07 33.16
N ASN A 90 7.57 -10.77 33.11
CA ASN A 90 7.99 -11.80 34.08
C ASN A 90 9.14 -11.31 34.96
#